data_AF-A0A2W4TI27-F1
#
_entry.id   AF-A0A2W4TI27-F1
#
_cell.length_a   1.000
_cell.length_b   1.000
_cell.length_c   1.000
_cell.angle_alpha   90.00
_cell.angle_beta   90.00
_cell.angle_gamma   90.00
#
_symmetry.space_group_name_H-M   'P 1'
#
loop_
_entity.id
_entity.type
_entity.pdbx_description
1 polymer ?
#
loop_
_entity_poly.entity_id
_entity_poly.type
_entity_poly.pdbx_seq_one_letter_code
_entity_poly.pdbx_strand_id
1 'polypeptide(L)'
;NNGNALNNCLSGILPLFLYSRYFICLRLPKEMNEAARPVVFGQELNPESYAICKSDMLIKGQAVSNIKFGNSFTTDGLAGETFDYMLSNPPFGVAWKKVQTHVQAEHEKKGFDGRFGAGLPRISDGSFLFLQHMIAKMKRPNAEGKGGSRIAIVFNGSPLFSGSAGGGESEIRRWIIENDLLEAIVALPDQLFYNTGIYTYIWIVTNAKVPERRGKIQLINGIHYYQKKSPSLGNKRKEIGDGVEVMPDQIAEITQIYGAFAQGGTRRLEIGGVEKDLVVSKIFDNEDFGYWRITVERPLRLNFVASAERLARLKMETAFVKLAESKKRGSVALEEIAEGKALQASIVAALQGLGDTLYQDRKKFKKALTKALKEITVSAAVRKAIFIALADRDETAEICRDKDGNPEADSDLRDYENVPLKDDVEAYMAREVLPHVPNAWVDESKTKVGYEVPFTRHFYEYVPPRPLGVIEGEIKALEDEIRGMLEEVIT
;
A
#
# COMPACT_ATOMS: atom_id res chain seq x y z
N ASN A 1 15.03 -50.47 10.55
CA ASN A 1 14.58 -50.39 9.14
C ASN A 1 13.85 -49.07 8.96
N ASN A 2 14.40 -47.99 8.42
CA ASN A 2 15.68 -47.74 7.74
C ASN A 2 16.24 -46.40 8.24
N GLY A 3 17.53 -46.40 8.58
CA GLY A 3 18.30 -45.20 8.82
C GLY A 3 18.92 -44.65 7.54
N ASN A 4 19.71 -43.58 7.73
CA ASN A 4 20.50 -42.79 6.77
C ASN A 4 19.66 -41.67 6.10
N ALA A 5 20.04 -40.38 6.14
CA ALA A 5 21.38 -39.80 6.21
C ALA A 5 21.47 -38.59 7.16
N LEU A 6 22.42 -38.69 8.09
CA LEU A 6 23.15 -37.57 8.69
C LEU A 6 24.27 -37.20 7.71
N ASN A 7 24.21 -35.98 7.15
CA ASN A 7 25.22 -35.19 6.42
C ASN A 7 24.39 -34.04 5.79
N ASN A 8 24.65 -32.74 5.90
CA ASN A 8 25.85 -31.95 6.05
C ASN A 8 25.57 -30.65 6.84
N CYS A 9 26.64 -29.96 7.24
CA CYS A 9 26.68 -28.74 8.06
C CYS A 9 25.68 -27.65 7.67
N LEU A 10 24.67 -27.40 8.52
CA LEU A 10 23.97 -26.11 8.78
C LEU A 10 22.89 -26.27 9.88
N SER A 11 23.09 -27.21 10.80
CA SER A 11 22.11 -27.74 11.77
C SER A 11 21.75 -26.81 12.95
N GLY A 12 21.99 -25.51 12.84
CA GLY A 12 21.65 -24.52 13.89
C GLY A 12 20.23 -23.94 13.80
N ILE A 13 19.58 -23.97 12.63
CA ILE A 13 18.43 -23.10 12.30
C ILE A 13 17.14 -23.92 11.98
N LEU A 14 17.13 -25.20 12.37
CA LEU A 14 16.21 -26.20 11.80
C LEU A 14 14.74 -26.26 12.33
N PRO A 15 14.18 -25.23 12.99
CA PRO A 15 12.75 -25.06 12.84
C PRO A 15 12.36 -23.60 12.56
N LEU A 16 12.92 -22.98 11.51
CA LEU A 16 12.41 -21.70 10.99
C LEU A 16 11.12 -21.86 10.16
N PHE A 17 10.69 -23.09 9.85
CA PHE A 17 9.70 -23.35 8.79
C PHE A 17 8.52 -24.29 9.12
N LEU A 18 8.44 -24.90 10.30
CA LEU A 18 7.25 -25.66 10.70
C LEU A 18 6.38 -24.80 11.63
N TYR A 19 5.41 -24.11 11.01
CA TYR A 19 4.32 -23.37 11.64
C TYR A 19 4.73 -22.28 12.66
N SER A 20 4.28 -21.04 12.45
CA SER A 20 4.26 -19.92 13.42
C SER A 20 5.47 -18.95 13.50
N ARG A 21 5.34 -17.96 14.39
CA ARG A 21 5.68 -16.55 14.24
C ARG A 21 7.02 -16.23 14.92
N TYR A 22 8.13 -16.75 14.41
CA TYR A 22 9.41 -16.58 15.08
C TYR A 22 9.95 -15.14 15.03
N PHE A 23 10.47 -14.67 16.17
CA PHE A 23 11.60 -13.74 16.25
C PHE A 23 12.82 -14.57 16.63
N ILE A 24 13.86 -14.61 15.78
CA ILE A 24 15.13 -15.25 16.11
C ILE A 24 16.20 -14.18 16.12
N CYS A 25 16.78 -13.94 17.29
CA CYS A 25 17.94 -13.08 17.43
C CYS A 25 19.21 -13.93 17.45
N LEU A 26 20.10 -13.73 16.48
CA LEU A 26 21.38 -14.44 16.43
C LEU A 26 22.50 -13.54 16.96
N ARG A 27 23.56 -14.16 17.49
CA ARG A 27 24.83 -13.49 17.78
C ARG A 27 25.95 -14.24 17.04
N LEU A 28 26.11 -13.89 15.77
CA LEU A 28 27.13 -14.32 14.79
C LEU A 28 27.29 -15.84 14.51
N PRO A 29 27.58 -16.24 13.25
CA PRO A 29 27.98 -17.61 12.91
C PRO A 29 29.41 -17.94 13.41
N LYS A 30 29.61 -19.21 13.81
CA LYS A 30 30.88 -19.75 14.32
C LYS A 30 32.06 -19.69 13.34
N GLU A 31 31.79 -19.68 12.03
CA GLU A 31 32.83 -19.78 10.99
C GLU A 31 33.64 -18.48 10.82
N MET A 32 33.08 -17.33 11.22
CA MET A 32 33.78 -16.04 11.20
C MET A 32 34.47 -15.73 12.54
N ASN A 33 34.10 -16.44 13.61
CA ASN A 33 34.67 -16.29 14.94
C ASN A 33 34.35 -17.56 15.75
N GLU A 34 35.34 -18.44 15.92
CA GLU A 34 35.19 -19.70 16.67
C GLU A 34 34.77 -19.48 18.14
N ALA A 35 35.02 -18.28 18.68
CA ALA A 35 34.60 -17.89 20.03
C ALA A 35 33.18 -17.29 20.09
N ALA A 36 32.53 -17.01 18.96
CA ALA A 36 31.17 -16.50 18.94
C ALA A 36 30.18 -17.56 19.44
N ARG A 37 29.42 -17.18 20.46
CA ARG A 37 28.32 -17.98 21.00
C ARG A 37 27.00 -17.26 20.70
N PRO A 38 26.24 -17.64 19.66
CA PRO A 38 24.91 -17.11 19.43
C PRO A 38 24.03 -17.43 20.63
N VAL A 39 23.44 -16.39 21.21
CA VAL A 39 22.43 -16.50 22.26
C VAL A 39 21.09 -16.18 21.62
N VAL A 40 20.19 -17.15 21.64
CA VAL A 40 18.91 -17.05 20.95
C VAL A 40 17.82 -16.58 21.90
N PHE A 41 16.99 -15.67 21.42
CA PHE A 41 15.77 -15.20 22.07
C PHE A 41 14.61 -15.30 21.08
N GLY A 42 13.40 -15.50 21.60
CA GLY A 42 12.20 -15.55 20.79
C GLY A 42 10.93 -15.49 21.62
N GLN A 43 9.81 -15.27 20.94
CA GLN A 43 8.49 -15.28 21.54
C GLN A 43 7.50 -15.95 20.59
N GLU A 44 6.68 -16.86 21.11
CA GLU A 44 5.70 -17.61 20.32
C GLU A 44 4.33 -17.63 21.00
N LEU A 45 3.27 -17.46 20.19
CA LEU A 45 1.88 -17.45 20.62
C LEU A 45 1.28 -18.86 20.65
N ASN A 46 1.64 -19.71 19.71
CA ASN A 46 1.12 -21.07 19.57
C ASN A 46 1.80 -22.01 20.57
N PRO A 47 1.04 -22.70 21.45
CA PRO A 47 1.63 -23.50 22.52
C PRO A 47 2.43 -24.70 22.03
N GLU A 48 2.02 -25.34 20.93
CA GLU A 48 2.73 -26.47 20.34
C GLU A 48 4.08 -26.04 19.77
N SER A 49 4.08 -24.96 18.99
CA SER A 49 5.30 -24.40 18.38
C SER A 49 6.27 -23.89 19.45
N TYR A 50 5.75 -23.27 20.52
CA TYR A 50 6.54 -22.88 21.68
C TYR A 50 7.22 -24.09 22.36
N ALA A 51 6.49 -25.20 22.56
CA ALA A 51 7.04 -26.41 23.15
C ALA A 51 8.11 -27.08 22.27
N ILE A 52 7.89 -27.11 20.95
CA ILE A 52 8.88 -27.60 19.97
C ILE A 52 10.14 -26.74 20.01
N CYS A 53 9.99 -25.41 19.98
CA CYS A 53 11.11 -24.48 20.04
C CYS A 53 11.93 -24.65 21.33
N LYS A 54 11.27 -24.80 22.49
CA LYS A 54 11.98 -25.04 23.75
C LYS A 54 12.74 -26.36 23.77
N SER A 55 12.17 -27.42 23.21
CA SER A 55 12.85 -28.71 23.07
C SER A 55 14.10 -28.59 22.20
N ASP A 56 14.01 -27.90 21.07
CA ASP A 56 15.15 -27.61 20.18
C ASP A 56 16.25 -26.79 20.89
N MET A 57 15.87 -25.75 21.64
CA MET A 57 16.82 -24.98 22.45
C MET A 57 17.55 -25.86 23.48
N LEU A 58 16.84 -26.79 24.12
CA LEU A 58 17.41 -27.69 25.13
C LEU A 58 18.42 -28.67 24.49
N ILE A 59 18.09 -29.22 23.33
CA ILE A 59 19.00 -30.08 22.55
C ILE A 59 20.27 -29.32 22.14
N LYS A 60 20.13 -28.04 21.78
CA LYS A 60 21.25 -27.16 21.36
C LYS A 60 22.02 -26.54 22.54
N GLY A 61 21.67 -26.87 23.79
CA GLY A 61 22.30 -26.32 24.99
C GLY A 61 22.07 -24.81 25.20
N GLN A 62 20.98 -24.27 24.65
CA GLN A 62 20.57 -22.87 24.77
C GLN A 62 19.64 -22.66 25.97
N ALA A 63 19.62 -21.43 26.51
CA ALA A 63 18.78 -21.08 27.64
C ALA A 63 17.29 -21.04 27.25
N VAL A 64 16.53 -22.05 27.66
CA VAL A 64 15.09 -22.15 27.38
C VAL A 64 14.25 -21.01 27.97
N SER A 65 14.78 -20.28 28.96
CA SER A 65 14.17 -19.09 29.55
C SER A 65 14.13 -17.89 28.59
N ASN A 66 14.93 -17.91 27.52
CA ASN A 66 14.95 -16.87 26.49
C ASN A 66 13.79 -16.99 25.50
N ILE A 67 13.09 -18.12 25.49
CA ILE A 67 11.89 -18.33 24.66
C ILE A 67 10.67 -18.01 25.51
N LYS A 68 9.89 -17.01 25.08
CA LYS A 68 8.71 -16.52 25.78
C LYS A 68 7.44 -17.06 25.15
N PHE A 69 6.43 -17.33 25.97
CA PHE A 69 5.12 -17.73 25.51
C PHE A 69 4.14 -16.56 25.60
N GLY A 70 3.37 -16.32 24.53
CA GLY A 70 2.29 -15.34 24.50
C GLY A 70 2.32 -14.40 23.30
N ASN A 71 1.33 -13.53 23.19
CA ASN A 71 1.18 -12.62 22.07
C ASN A 71 2.12 -11.40 22.19
N SER A 72 3.02 -11.22 21.23
CA SER A 72 4.02 -10.13 21.23
C SER A 72 3.43 -8.73 21.30
N PHE A 73 2.17 -8.52 20.89
CA PHE A 73 1.52 -7.22 20.94
C PHE A 73 0.88 -6.91 22.29
N THR A 74 0.21 -7.87 22.93
CA THR A 74 -0.44 -7.63 24.24
C THR A 74 0.56 -7.75 25.40
N THR A 75 1.49 -8.69 25.30
CA THR A 75 2.46 -8.99 26.36
C THR A 75 3.83 -9.16 25.72
N ASP A 76 4.63 -8.11 25.76
CA ASP A 76 6.01 -8.16 25.28
C ASP A 76 6.88 -8.96 26.28
N GLY A 77 7.17 -10.21 25.95
CA GLY A 77 7.97 -11.09 26.81
C GLY A 77 9.45 -10.73 26.86
N LEU A 78 9.88 -9.86 25.93
CA LEU A 78 11.26 -9.38 25.78
C LEU A 78 11.31 -7.86 25.93
N ALA A 79 10.44 -7.28 26.76
CA ALA A 79 10.42 -5.85 27.02
C ALA A 79 11.76 -5.39 27.63
N GLY A 80 12.31 -4.29 27.12
CA GLY A 80 13.61 -3.74 27.55
C GLY A 80 14.83 -4.44 26.97
N GLU A 81 14.67 -5.63 26.35
CA GLU A 81 15.76 -6.32 25.68
C GLU A 81 16.07 -5.69 24.32
N THR A 82 17.35 -5.72 23.93
CA THR A 82 17.84 -5.21 22.64
C THR A 82 18.79 -6.19 21.98
N PHE A 83 18.78 -6.25 20.64
CA PHE A 83 19.41 -7.34 19.90
C PHE A 83 20.31 -6.86 18.76
N ASP A 84 21.40 -7.58 18.49
CA ASP A 84 22.32 -7.28 17.38
C ASP A 84 21.70 -7.65 16.02
N TYR A 85 21.09 -8.83 15.94
CA TYR A 85 20.41 -9.33 14.74
C TYR A 85 19.01 -9.81 15.11
N MET A 86 18.04 -9.59 14.23
CA MET A 86 16.66 -10.03 14.40
C MET A 86 16.11 -10.58 13.08
N LEU A 87 15.61 -11.80 13.09
CA LEU A 87 15.03 -12.48 11.94
C LEU A 87 13.57 -12.81 12.21
N SER A 88 12.67 -12.56 11.27
CA SER A 88 11.27 -12.93 11.44
C SER A 88 10.56 -13.26 10.11
N ASN A 89 9.69 -14.26 10.17
CA ASN A 89 8.70 -14.54 9.14
C ASN A 89 7.30 -14.46 9.78
N PRO A 90 6.78 -13.25 10.01
CA PRO A 90 5.46 -13.08 10.60
C PRO A 90 4.38 -13.58 9.63
N PRO A 91 3.19 -13.92 10.11
CA PRO A 91 2.11 -14.35 9.24
C PRO A 91 1.63 -13.16 8.41
N PHE A 92 1.47 -13.39 7.11
CA PHE A 92 1.17 -12.33 6.17
C PHE A 92 -0.26 -11.82 6.30
N GLY A 93 -0.42 -10.48 6.31
CA GLY A 93 -1.72 -9.83 6.21
C GLY A 93 -2.70 -10.18 7.34
N VAL A 94 -2.21 -10.51 8.53
CA VAL A 94 -3.11 -10.88 9.64
C VAL A 94 -3.81 -9.66 10.22
N ALA A 95 -5.13 -9.76 10.37
CA ALA A 95 -5.90 -8.75 11.08
C ALA A 95 -5.50 -8.72 12.57
N TRP A 96 -5.36 -7.52 13.13
CA TRP A 96 -4.97 -7.31 14.52
C TRP A 96 -6.13 -6.79 15.40
N LYS A 97 -7.38 -6.97 14.94
CA LYS A 97 -8.61 -6.56 15.65
C LYS A 97 -8.64 -7.01 17.12
N LYS A 98 -8.21 -8.25 17.41
CA LYS A 98 -8.22 -8.82 18.76
C LYS A 98 -7.27 -8.13 19.74
N VAL A 99 -6.22 -7.48 19.23
CA VAL A 99 -5.22 -6.76 20.05
C VAL A 99 -5.34 -5.24 19.88
N GLN A 100 -6.37 -4.76 19.17
CA GLN A 100 -6.48 -3.38 18.72
C GLN A 100 -6.37 -2.38 19.88
N THR A 101 -7.15 -2.60 20.95
CA THR A 101 -7.17 -1.71 22.12
C THR A 101 -5.79 -1.58 22.78
N HIS A 102 -5.00 -2.66 22.81
CA HIS A 102 -3.67 -2.64 23.42
C HIS A 102 -2.69 -1.83 22.58
N VAL A 103 -2.68 -2.08 21.26
CA VAL A 103 -1.82 -1.40 20.30
C VAL A 103 -2.15 0.10 20.22
N GLN A 104 -3.44 0.45 20.15
CA GLN A 104 -3.90 1.85 20.14
C GLN A 104 -3.55 2.56 21.44
N ALA A 105 -3.79 1.94 22.60
CA ALA A 105 -3.44 2.55 23.87
C ALA A 105 -1.93 2.79 24.02
N GLU A 106 -1.08 1.90 23.51
CA GLU A 106 0.37 2.11 23.51
C GLU A 106 0.77 3.26 22.57
N HIS A 107 0.24 3.29 21.35
CA HIS A 107 0.48 4.36 20.39
C HIS A 107 0.08 5.73 20.95
N GLU A 108 -1.14 5.85 21.49
CA GLU A 108 -1.69 7.10 22.02
C GLU A 108 -0.97 7.59 23.28
N LYS A 109 -0.58 6.68 24.18
CA LYS A 109 0.01 7.05 25.47
C LYS A 109 1.51 7.19 25.44
N LYS A 110 2.21 6.43 24.59
CA LYS A 110 3.67 6.38 24.56
C LYS A 110 4.27 6.97 23.29
N GLY A 111 3.53 7.06 22.19
CA GLY A 111 4.08 7.52 20.91
C GLY A 111 5.38 6.78 20.58
N PHE A 112 6.46 7.53 20.34
CA PHE A 112 7.80 7.01 20.05
C PHE A 112 8.57 6.44 21.24
N ASP A 113 8.12 6.67 22.48
CA ASP A 113 8.63 5.95 23.66
C ASP A 113 8.06 4.51 23.73
N GLY A 114 7.04 4.24 22.92
CA GLY A 114 6.47 2.91 22.72
C GLY A 114 6.90 2.28 21.40
N ARG A 115 6.34 1.11 21.10
CA ARG A 115 6.72 0.33 19.90
C ARG A 115 6.08 0.85 18.63
N PHE A 116 4.93 1.51 18.70
CA PHE A 116 4.11 1.85 17.54
C PHE A 116 4.06 3.35 17.24
N GLY A 117 5.14 4.08 17.55
CA GLY A 117 5.17 5.54 17.42
C GLY A 117 5.03 6.07 16.00
N ALA A 118 5.46 5.31 14.99
CA ALA A 118 5.42 5.73 13.58
C ALA A 118 4.01 5.71 12.97
N GLY A 119 3.03 5.17 13.68
CA GLY A 119 1.65 5.07 13.23
C GLY A 119 1.11 3.64 13.28
N LEU A 120 -0.17 3.52 12.94
CA LEU A 120 -0.90 2.26 12.98
C LEU A 120 -1.39 1.88 11.57
N PRO A 121 -1.09 0.68 11.07
CA PRO A 121 -1.62 0.22 9.78
C PRO A 121 -3.13 -0.05 9.89
N ARG A 122 -3.81 -0.31 8.78
CA ARG A 122 -5.22 -0.71 8.83
C ARG A 122 -5.42 -1.97 9.68
N ILE A 123 -6.58 -2.12 10.30
CA ILE A 123 -6.89 -3.25 11.20
C ILE A 123 -6.75 -4.62 10.51
N SER A 124 -6.99 -4.68 9.20
CA SER A 124 -6.89 -5.92 8.43
C SER A 124 -5.46 -6.36 8.11
N ASP A 125 -4.44 -5.56 8.39
CA ASP A 125 -3.04 -5.89 8.09
C ASP A 125 -2.08 -5.44 9.19
N GLY A 126 -1.59 -6.39 10.00
CA GLY A 126 -0.66 -6.13 11.09
C GLY A 126 0.82 -6.19 10.71
N SER A 127 1.17 -6.28 9.43
CA SER A 127 2.56 -6.53 8.98
C SER A 127 3.55 -5.51 9.54
N PHE A 128 3.23 -4.22 9.47
CA PHE A 128 4.10 -3.16 10.02
C PHE A 128 4.15 -3.11 11.54
N LEU A 129 3.19 -3.69 12.27
CA LEU A 129 3.28 -3.79 13.72
C LEU A 129 4.43 -4.72 14.14
N PHE A 130 4.67 -5.80 13.40
CA PHE A 130 5.81 -6.69 13.67
C PHE A 130 7.14 -6.00 13.42
N LEU A 131 7.28 -5.27 12.31
CA LEU A 131 8.52 -4.55 12.02
C LEU A 131 8.77 -3.43 13.03
N GLN A 132 7.75 -2.63 13.37
CA GLN A 132 7.87 -1.61 14.41
C GLN A 132 8.27 -2.22 15.77
N HIS A 133 7.69 -3.38 16.15
CA HIS A 133 8.09 -4.12 17.34
C HIS A 133 9.58 -4.54 17.32
N MET A 134 10.11 -4.95 16.16
CA MET A 134 11.56 -5.25 16.00
C MET A 134 12.40 -3.99 16.10
N ILE A 135 11.99 -2.90 15.44
CA ILE A 135 12.74 -1.63 15.43
C ILE A 135 12.86 -1.08 16.86
N ALA A 136 11.82 -1.22 17.68
CA ALA A 136 11.86 -0.82 19.09
C ALA A 136 12.87 -1.59 19.96
N LYS A 137 13.37 -2.74 19.47
CA LYS A 137 14.37 -3.58 20.14
C LYS A 137 15.77 -3.43 19.54
N MET A 138 15.97 -2.42 18.69
CA MET A 138 17.30 -2.12 18.18
C MET A 138 18.20 -1.57 19.29
N LYS A 139 19.45 -2.01 19.28
CA LYS A 139 20.53 -1.35 20.01
C LYS A 139 20.82 -0.01 19.36
N ARG A 140 21.16 1.00 20.15
CA ARG A 140 21.62 2.28 19.60
C ARG A 140 23.06 2.13 19.10
N PRO A 141 23.39 2.60 17.89
CA PRO A 141 24.78 2.72 17.47
C PRO A 141 25.52 3.70 18.40
N ASN A 142 26.83 3.53 18.56
CA ASN A 142 27.66 4.48 19.28
C ASN A 142 27.90 5.76 18.45
N ALA A 143 28.61 6.74 19.01
CA ALA A 143 28.89 8.02 18.35
C ALA A 143 29.67 7.89 17.01
N GLU A 144 30.40 6.79 16.82
CA GLU A 144 31.11 6.49 15.57
C GLU A 144 30.24 5.76 14.54
N GLY A 145 28.95 5.51 14.85
CA GLY A 145 28.05 4.72 14.01
C GLY A 145 28.34 3.22 14.04
N LYS A 146 29.15 2.74 15.00
CA LYS A 146 29.44 1.31 15.19
C LYS A 146 28.45 0.67 16.16
N GLY A 147 28.24 -0.62 15.99
CA GLY A 147 27.19 -1.35 16.72
C GLY A 147 25.84 -1.19 16.03
N GLY A 148 24.77 -1.09 16.81
CA GLY A 148 23.41 -1.04 16.29
C GLY A 148 22.84 -2.43 16.02
N SER A 149 21.83 -2.48 15.15
CA SER A 149 21.05 -3.68 14.88
C SER A 149 20.77 -3.88 13.41
N ARG A 150 20.54 -5.15 13.03
CA ARG A 150 20.12 -5.54 11.69
C ARG A 150 18.92 -6.48 11.77
N ILE A 151 17.88 -6.15 11.03
CA ILE A 151 16.64 -6.90 10.90
C ILE A 151 16.56 -7.49 9.50
N ALA A 152 16.16 -8.76 9.40
CA ALA A 152 15.58 -9.30 8.18
C ALA A 152 14.16 -9.81 8.48
N ILE A 153 13.17 -9.22 7.82
CA ILE A 153 11.76 -9.61 7.98
C ILE A 153 11.17 -9.99 6.63
N VAL A 154 10.45 -11.11 6.59
CA VAL A 154 9.76 -11.58 5.39
C VAL A 154 8.36 -10.97 5.33
N PHE A 155 8.01 -10.41 4.18
CA PHE A 155 6.70 -9.85 3.89
C PHE A 155 6.09 -10.43 2.61
N ASN A 156 4.77 -10.30 2.49
CA ASN A 156 4.11 -10.33 1.18
C ASN A 156 4.31 -8.99 0.47
N GLY A 157 3.60 -8.76 -0.65
CA GLY A 157 3.68 -7.49 -1.37
C GLY A 157 3.04 -6.29 -0.66
N SER A 158 2.16 -6.48 0.33
CA SER A 158 1.37 -5.38 0.92
C SER A 158 2.23 -4.26 1.52
N PRO A 159 3.29 -4.55 2.30
CA PRO A 159 4.19 -3.51 2.83
C PRO A 159 4.87 -2.63 1.78
N LEU A 160 4.95 -3.03 0.51
CA LEU A 160 5.59 -2.23 -0.53
C LEU A 160 4.75 -1.00 -0.93
N PHE A 161 3.42 -1.11 -0.98
CA PHE A 161 2.56 -0.09 -1.62
C PHE A 161 1.24 0.19 -0.90
N SER A 162 0.89 -0.57 0.15
CA SER A 162 -0.39 -0.36 0.85
C SER A 162 -0.43 0.98 1.59
N GLY A 163 -1.60 1.63 1.59
CA GLY A 163 -1.83 2.92 2.26
C GLY A 163 -1.59 4.11 1.34
N SER A 164 -2.57 4.99 1.22
CA SER A 164 -2.41 6.28 0.52
C SER A 164 -1.55 7.25 1.34
N ALA A 165 -1.06 8.33 0.72
CA ALA A 165 -0.42 9.44 1.43
C ALA A 165 -1.24 9.91 2.65
N GLY A 166 -0.60 10.06 3.81
CA GLY A 166 -1.27 10.33 5.09
C GLY A 166 -1.99 9.14 5.73
N GLY A 167 -1.97 7.96 5.10
CA GLY A 167 -2.49 6.71 5.64
C GLY A 167 -1.41 5.97 6.44
N GLY A 168 -1.82 5.19 7.44
CA GLY A 168 -0.90 4.61 8.43
C GLY A 168 0.24 3.80 7.85
N GLU A 169 0.00 2.93 6.86
CA GLU A 169 1.05 2.15 6.22
C GLU A 169 2.06 3.01 5.44
N SER A 170 1.58 4.08 4.79
CA SER A 170 2.42 5.04 4.07
C SER A 170 3.28 5.85 5.03
N GLU A 171 2.69 6.33 6.15
CA GLU A 171 3.42 7.07 7.18
C GLU A 171 4.46 6.20 7.91
N ILE A 172 4.15 4.93 8.19
CA ILE A 172 5.14 4.01 8.78
C ILE A 172 6.29 3.78 7.80
N ARG A 173 6.01 3.53 6.51
CA ARG A 173 7.06 3.40 5.48
C ARG A 173 7.90 4.65 5.37
N ARG A 174 7.24 5.81 5.27
CA ARG A 174 7.86 7.12 5.23
C ARG A 174 8.82 7.28 6.40
N TRP A 175 8.37 7.01 7.62
CA TRP A 175 9.20 7.08 8.81
C TRP A 175 10.41 6.16 8.72
N ILE A 176 10.25 4.90 8.29
CA ILE A 176 11.36 3.94 8.14
C ILE A 176 12.38 4.46 7.11
N ILE A 177 11.93 4.99 5.97
CA ILE A 177 12.77 5.43 4.87
C ILE A 177 13.45 6.77 5.19
N GLU A 178 12.73 7.74 5.72
CA GLU A 178 13.25 9.07 6.08
C GLU A 178 14.22 9.00 7.28
N ASN A 179 14.04 8.04 8.20
CA ASN A 179 15.04 7.75 9.26
C ASN A 179 16.20 6.87 8.76
N ASP A 180 16.30 6.64 7.45
CA ASP A 180 17.36 5.88 6.80
C ASP A 180 17.53 4.46 7.33
N LEU A 181 16.43 3.82 7.76
CA LEU A 181 16.45 2.50 8.38
C LEU A 181 16.39 1.37 7.34
N LEU A 182 15.61 1.54 6.27
CA LEU A 182 15.48 0.54 5.20
C LEU A 182 16.77 0.53 4.38
N GLU A 183 17.47 -0.61 4.31
CA GLU A 183 18.74 -0.71 3.59
C GLU A 183 18.61 -1.49 2.29
N ALA A 184 17.81 -2.57 2.28
CA ALA A 184 17.55 -3.33 1.07
C ALA A 184 16.21 -4.07 1.09
N ILE A 185 15.69 -4.37 -0.10
CA ILE A 185 14.54 -5.26 -0.31
C ILE A 185 14.95 -6.33 -1.33
N VAL A 186 14.81 -7.60 -0.95
CA VAL A 186 15.05 -8.74 -1.82
C VAL A 186 13.72 -9.36 -2.22
N ALA A 187 13.38 -9.33 -3.50
CA ALA A 187 12.25 -10.10 -4.03
C ALA A 187 12.65 -11.56 -4.18
N LEU A 188 11.85 -12.47 -3.62
CA LEU A 188 12.08 -13.91 -3.69
C LEU A 188 11.16 -14.57 -4.74
N PRO A 189 11.54 -15.74 -5.26
CA PRO A 189 10.67 -16.52 -6.14
C PRO A 189 9.27 -16.73 -5.55
N ASP A 190 8.28 -16.82 -6.43
CA ASP A 190 6.95 -17.30 -6.07
C ASP A 190 7.01 -18.79 -5.67
N GLN A 191 5.92 -19.33 -5.12
CA GLN A 191 5.82 -20.77 -4.81
C GLN A 191 6.97 -21.35 -3.95
N LEU A 192 7.61 -20.52 -3.12
CA LEU A 192 8.61 -20.94 -2.14
C LEU A 192 8.01 -21.50 -0.85
N PHE A 193 6.78 -21.08 -0.53
CA PHE A 193 6.09 -21.44 0.71
C PHE A 193 5.02 -22.51 0.47
N TYR A 194 4.89 -23.43 1.41
CA TYR A 194 3.94 -24.55 1.30
C TYR A 194 2.47 -24.10 1.35
N ASN A 195 2.18 -22.99 2.04
CA ASN A 195 0.82 -22.46 2.22
C ASN A 195 0.40 -21.45 1.13
N THR A 196 1.33 -20.91 0.33
CA THR A 196 1.00 -19.83 -0.60
C THR A 196 1.93 -19.79 -1.81
N GLY A 197 1.38 -19.48 -2.98
CA GLY A 197 2.11 -19.31 -4.23
C GLY A 197 2.52 -17.86 -4.52
N ILE A 198 2.39 -16.94 -3.57
CA ILE A 198 2.70 -15.51 -3.79
C ILE A 198 4.20 -15.23 -3.83
N TYR A 199 4.57 -14.11 -4.45
CA TYR A 199 5.87 -13.48 -4.23
C TYR A 199 6.01 -12.98 -2.80
N THR A 200 7.22 -13.12 -2.27
CA THR A 200 7.58 -12.64 -0.93
C THR A 200 8.84 -11.81 -1.00
N TYR A 201 9.05 -10.97 0.01
CA TYR A 201 10.12 -9.99 0.03
C TYR A 201 10.82 -10.03 1.37
N ILE A 202 12.15 -10.03 1.37
CA ILE A 202 12.94 -9.83 2.58
C ILE A 202 13.26 -8.34 2.67
N TRP A 203 12.82 -7.69 3.73
CA TRP A 203 13.24 -6.33 4.06
C TRP A 203 14.42 -6.40 5.01
N ILE A 204 15.52 -5.77 4.62
CA ILE A 204 16.71 -5.60 5.43
C ILE A 204 16.67 -4.19 6.02
N VAL A 205 16.58 -4.11 7.34
CA VAL A 205 16.45 -2.84 8.07
C VAL A 205 17.58 -2.73 9.09
N THR A 206 18.28 -1.59 9.14
CA THR A 206 19.37 -1.35 10.08
C THR A 206 19.43 0.12 10.49
N ASN A 207 19.83 0.38 11.73
CA ASN A 207 20.12 1.73 12.21
C ASN A 207 21.63 2.06 12.21
N ALA A 208 22.45 1.23 11.55
CA ALA A 208 23.89 1.37 11.47
C ALA A 208 24.38 1.12 10.03
N LYS A 209 23.83 1.87 9.08
CA LYS A 209 24.27 1.81 7.68
C LYS A 209 25.74 2.25 7.56
N VAL A 210 26.51 1.46 6.81
CA VAL A 210 27.87 1.83 6.41
C VAL A 210 27.84 3.11 5.56
N PRO A 211 28.91 3.93 5.56
CA PRO A 211 28.89 5.25 4.93
C PRO A 211 28.37 5.29 3.49
N GLU A 212 28.74 4.31 2.67
CA GLU A 212 28.33 4.20 1.26
C GLU A 212 26.84 3.91 1.05
N ARG A 213 26.14 3.36 2.06
CA ARG A 213 24.70 3.02 1.98
C ARG A 213 23.79 4.08 2.57
N ARG A 214 24.33 5.13 3.21
CA ARG A 214 23.53 6.17 3.87
C ARG A 214 22.71 6.94 2.84
N GLY A 215 21.43 7.14 3.15
CA GLY A 215 20.46 7.77 2.24
C GLY A 215 20.04 6.90 1.05
N LYS A 216 20.48 5.63 0.99
CA LYS A 216 20.27 4.74 -0.14
C LYS A 216 19.54 3.46 0.25
N ILE A 217 18.79 2.91 -0.70
CA ILE A 217 18.11 1.61 -0.60
C ILE A 217 18.46 0.77 -1.82
N GLN A 218 18.83 -0.49 -1.59
CA GLN A 218 19.10 -1.47 -2.65
C GLN A 218 17.89 -2.37 -2.88
N LEU A 219 17.36 -2.40 -4.10
CA LEU A 219 16.40 -3.40 -4.54
C LEU A 219 17.13 -4.55 -5.24
N ILE A 220 16.80 -5.79 -4.87
CA ILE A 220 17.43 -7.00 -5.40
C ILE A 220 16.35 -7.94 -5.95
N ASN A 221 16.38 -8.17 -7.26
CA ASN A 221 15.42 -9.04 -7.92
C ASN A 221 15.91 -10.50 -7.92
N GLY A 222 15.49 -11.24 -6.90
CA GLY A 222 15.84 -12.65 -6.72
C GLY A 222 14.82 -13.64 -7.32
N ILE A 223 13.78 -13.19 -8.03
CA ILE A 223 12.63 -14.06 -8.39
C ILE A 223 12.98 -15.27 -9.28
N HIS A 224 14.11 -15.21 -9.99
CA HIS A 224 14.60 -16.27 -10.87
C HIS A 224 15.63 -17.19 -10.20
N TYR A 225 15.97 -16.95 -8.93
CA TYR A 225 16.89 -17.77 -8.15
C TYR A 225 16.16 -18.95 -7.50
N TYR A 226 15.81 -19.95 -8.31
CA TYR A 226 15.20 -21.17 -7.80
C TYR A 226 15.57 -22.40 -8.61
N GLN A 227 15.30 -23.55 -8.02
CA GLN A 227 15.18 -24.85 -8.68
C GLN A 227 13.75 -25.38 -8.51
N LYS A 228 13.30 -26.20 -9.46
CA LYS A 228 12.00 -26.87 -9.37
C LYS A 228 12.07 -27.92 -8.27
N LYS A 229 11.15 -27.84 -7.31
CA LYS A 229 11.04 -28.82 -6.24
C LYS A 229 10.27 -30.05 -6.72
N SER A 230 10.87 -31.24 -6.59
CA SER A 230 10.23 -32.53 -6.84
C SER A 230 10.44 -33.49 -5.66
N PRO A 231 9.37 -34.05 -5.05
CA PRO A 231 7.97 -33.74 -5.29
C PRO A 231 7.58 -32.37 -4.73
N SER A 232 6.54 -31.74 -5.31
CA SER A 232 5.96 -30.51 -4.77
C SER A 232 5.31 -30.74 -3.41
N LEU A 233 5.34 -29.72 -2.54
CA LEU A 233 4.75 -29.78 -1.19
C LEU A 233 3.69 -28.67 -1.03
N GLY A 234 2.41 -29.01 -1.22
CA GLY A 234 1.34 -28.02 -1.24
C GLY A 234 1.56 -27.00 -2.37
N ASN A 235 1.62 -25.71 -2.03
CA ASN A 235 1.96 -24.63 -2.98
C ASN A 235 3.48 -24.51 -3.24
N LYS A 236 4.33 -25.20 -2.47
CA LYS A 236 5.77 -25.14 -2.65
C LYS A 236 6.19 -25.96 -3.87
N ARG A 237 6.57 -25.26 -4.93
CA ARG A 237 7.09 -25.84 -6.19
C ARG A 237 8.51 -25.38 -6.52
N LYS A 238 9.03 -24.42 -5.77
CA LYS A 238 10.35 -23.84 -5.96
C LYS A 238 11.16 -23.91 -4.65
N GLU A 239 12.46 -24.05 -4.78
CA GLU A 239 13.42 -23.97 -3.69
C GLU A 239 14.66 -23.21 -4.13
N ILE A 240 15.23 -22.41 -3.22
CA ILE A 240 16.48 -21.69 -3.47
C ILE A 240 17.60 -22.62 -3.06
N GLY A 241 18.57 -22.85 -3.94
CA GLY A 241 19.71 -23.71 -3.64
C GLY A 241 20.69 -23.06 -2.65
N ASP A 242 21.24 -23.87 -1.75
CA ASP A 242 22.14 -23.50 -0.66
C ASP A 242 23.58 -24.00 -0.86
N GLY A 243 23.91 -24.48 -2.05
CA GLY A 243 25.23 -25.02 -2.38
C GLY A 243 25.52 -26.41 -1.78
N VAL A 244 24.55 -27.04 -1.14
CA VAL A 244 24.70 -28.38 -0.57
C VAL A 244 24.23 -29.44 -1.58
N GLU A 245 24.92 -30.59 -1.60
CA GLU A 245 24.69 -31.69 -2.54
C GLU A 245 24.86 -31.26 -4.01
N VAL A 246 23.80 -31.39 -4.81
CA VAL A 246 23.79 -31.05 -6.25
C VAL A 246 23.13 -29.70 -6.53
N MET A 247 22.76 -28.96 -5.47
CA MET A 247 22.07 -27.67 -5.63
C MET A 247 23.07 -26.55 -5.91
N PRO A 248 22.76 -25.59 -6.80
CA PRO A 248 23.56 -24.38 -6.95
C PRO A 248 23.51 -23.53 -5.68
N ASP A 249 24.54 -22.74 -5.41
CA ASP A 249 24.56 -21.83 -4.26
C ASP A 249 23.93 -20.46 -4.59
N GLN A 250 22.61 -20.50 -4.80
CA GLN A 250 21.82 -19.31 -5.11
C GLN A 250 21.72 -18.37 -3.90
N ILE A 251 21.74 -18.90 -2.67
CA ILE A 251 21.77 -18.10 -1.44
C ILE A 251 23.04 -17.25 -1.36
N ALA A 252 24.22 -17.84 -1.62
CA ALA A 252 25.45 -17.08 -1.66
C ALA A 252 25.43 -16.03 -2.77
N GLU A 253 24.89 -16.34 -3.95
CA GLU A 253 24.82 -15.38 -5.05
C GLU A 253 23.96 -14.15 -4.70
N ILE A 254 22.77 -14.36 -4.13
CA ILE A 254 21.91 -13.26 -3.65
C ILE A 254 22.64 -12.44 -2.58
N THR A 255 23.36 -13.12 -1.67
CA THR A 255 24.13 -12.47 -0.59
C THR A 255 25.29 -11.65 -1.16
N GLN A 256 25.97 -12.13 -2.20
CA GLN A 256 27.01 -11.41 -2.91
C GLN A 256 26.46 -10.20 -3.66
N ILE A 257 25.29 -10.32 -4.31
CA ILE A 257 24.62 -9.18 -4.97
C ILE A 257 24.28 -8.10 -3.94
N TYR A 258 23.75 -8.50 -2.77
CA TYR A 258 23.52 -7.61 -1.65
C TYR A 258 24.82 -6.94 -1.22
N GLY A 259 25.88 -7.70 -0.91
CA GLY A 259 27.16 -7.17 -0.44
C GLY A 259 27.87 -6.25 -1.43
N ALA A 260 27.80 -6.55 -2.73
CA ALA A 260 28.46 -5.81 -3.80
C ALA A 260 27.91 -4.38 -3.98
N PHE A 261 26.64 -4.14 -3.58
CA PHE A 261 26.00 -2.82 -3.65
C PHE A 261 26.25 -2.08 -4.99
N ALA A 262 26.03 -2.79 -6.09
CA ALA A 262 26.32 -2.30 -7.43
C ALA A 262 25.06 -1.79 -8.15
N GLN A 263 25.09 -0.53 -8.60
CA GLN A 263 23.99 0.05 -9.40
C GLN A 263 23.88 -0.68 -10.75
N GLY A 264 22.69 -1.21 -11.04
CA GLY A 264 22.44 -1.89 -12.32
C GLY A 264 23.16 -3.23 -12.47
N GLY A 265 23.52 -3.89 -11.37
CA GLY A 265 24.22 -5.18 -11.42
C GLY A 265 23.44 -6.22 -12.23
N THR A 266 24.09 -6.85 -13.20
CA THR A 266 23.49 -7.86 -14.10
C THR A 266 23.94 -9.26 -13.75
N ARG A 267 23.08 -10.25 -14.02
CA ARG A 267 23.40 -11.67 -13.94
C ARG A 267 22.79 -12.40 -15.12
N ARG A 268 23.52 -13.40 -15.60
CA ARG A 268 23.08 -14.31 -16.64
C ARG A 268 22.36 -15.48 -15.99
N LEU A 269 21.06 -15.62 -16.23
CA LEU A 269 20.18 -16.59 -15.58
C LEU A 269 19.36 -17.36 -16.61
N GLU A 270 19.13 -18.65 -16.37
CA GLU A 270 18.23 -19.46 -17.18
C GLU A 270 16.76 -19.19 -16.82
N ILE A 271 15.97 -18.75 -17.80
CA ILE A 271 14.53 -18.58 -17.69
C ILE A 271 13.83 -19.37 -18.79
N GLY A 272 13.12 -20.43 -18.39
CA GLY A 272 12.38 -21.26 -19.34
C GLY A 272 13.27 -21.96 -20.36
N GLY A 273 14.47 -22.39 -19.95
CA GLY A 273 15.45 -23.03 -20.82
C GLY A 273 16.27 -22.07 -21.69
N VAL A 274 16.12 -20.75 -21.50
CA VAL A 274 16.85 -19.73 -22.24
C VAL A 274 17.67 -18.88 -21.28
N GLU A 275 18.97 -18.78 -21.54
CA GLU A 275 19.89 -17.88 -20.85
C GLU A 275 19.59 -16.42 -21.18
N LYS A 276 19.40 -15.59 -20.14
CA LYS A 276 19.14 -14.15 -20.28
C LYS A 276 19.98 -13.34 -19.31
N ASP A 277 20.52 -12.22 -19.79
CA ASP A 277 21.12 -11.21 -18.92
C ASP A 277 20.01 -10.34 -18.32
N LEU A 278 19.92 -10.33 -17.00
CA LEU A 278 18.92 -9.57 -16.26
C LEU A 278 19.58 -8.60 -15.30
N VAL A 279 19.01 -7.40 -15.15
CA VAL A 279 19.36 -6.51 -14.05
C VAL A 279 18.78 -7.09 -12.75
N VAL A 280 19.65 -7.49 -11.83
CA VAL A 280 19.28 -8.08 -10.53
C VAL A 280 19.43 -7.12 -9.37
N SER A 281 20.10 -5.97 -9.55
CA SER A 281 20.23 -4.97 -8.50
C SER A 281 20.11 -3.53 -8.99
N LYS A 282 19.36 -2.72 -8.24
CA LYS A 282 19.21 -1.27 -8.45
C LYS A 282 19.26 -0.56 -7.10
N ILE A 283 19.89 0.61 -7.06
CA ILE A 283 20.10 1.45 -5.90
C ILE A 283 19.36 2.76 -6.13
N PHE A 284 18.66 3.19 -5.10
CA PHE A 284 17.80 4.37 -5.10
C PHE A 284 18.14 5.26 -3.91
N ASP A 285 17.88 6.55 -4.03
CA ASP A 285 17.79 7.45 -2.90
C ASP A 285 16.51 7.18 -2.11
N ASN A 286 16.50 7.53 -0.82
CA ASN A 286 15.30 7.46 0.01
C ASN A 286 14.12 8.24 -0.63
N GLU A 287 14.40 9.41 -1.22
CA GLU A 287 13.40 10.26 -1.87
C GLU A 287 12.79 9.67 -3.16
N ASP A 288 13.44 8.69 -3.80
CA ASP A 288 12.92 8.06 -5.03
C ASP A 288 11.62 7.26 -4.77
N PHE A 289 11.35 6.92 -3.50
CA PHE A 289 10.14 6.22 -3.08
C PHE A 289 9.05 7.17 -2.56
N GLY A 290 9.36 8.46 -2.44
CA GLY A 290 8.41 9.49 -2.03
C GLY A 290 7.62 10.03 -3.23
N TYR A 291 6.38 10.44 -2.96
CA TYR A 291 5.56 11.17 -3.93
C TYR A 291 4.66 12.19 -3.22
N TRP A 292 4.38 13.28 -3.91
CA TRP A 292 3.30 14.21 -3.61
C TRP A 292 2.00 13.62 -4.14
N ARG A 293 1.06 13.31 -3.25
CA ARG A 293 -0.33 13.08 -3.62
C ARG A 293 -1.04 14.43 -3.66
N ILE A 294 -1.19 14.98 -4.86
CA ILE A 294 -1.88 16.25 -5.09
C ILE A 294 -3.37 16.03 -5.30
N THR A 295 -4.20 16.97 -4.85
CA THR A 295 -5.63 16.97 -5.17
C THR A 295 -5.85 17.92 -6.34
N VAL A 296 -6.26 17.37 -7.48
CA VAL A 296 -6.53 18.13 -8.69
C VAL A 296 -8.01 18.48 -8.70
N GLU A 297 -8.32 19.75 -8.49
CA GLU A 297 -9.68 20.27 -8.52
C GLU A 297 -10.01 20.79 -9.93
N ARG A 298 -11.27 20.63 -10.32
CA ARG A 298 -11.82 21.16 -11.57
C ARG A 298 -12.94 22.14 -11.27
N PRO A 299 -13.15 23.16 -12.12
CA PRO A 299 -14.14 24.18 -11.84
C PRO A 299 -15.55 23.62 -11.98
N LEU A 300 -16.40 23.93 -11.01
CA LEU A 300 -17.83 23.68 -11.07
C LEU A 300 -18.46 24.54 -12.17
N ARG A 301 -19.16 23.89 -13.10
CA ARG A 301 -19.91 24.55 -14.16
C ARG A 301 -21.36 24.05 -14.11
N LEU A 302 -22.29 24.98 -13.92
CA LEU A 302 -23.70 24.67 -13.74
C LEU A 302 -24.54 25.48 -14.71
N ASN A 303 -25.52 24.82 -15.32
CA ASN A 303 -26.62 25.50 -15.98
C ASN A 303 -27.87 25.47 -15.08
N PHE A 304 -28.79 26.42 -15.31
CA PHE A 304 -30.00 26.57 -14.53
C PHE A 304 -31.21 26.70 -15.44
N VAL A 305 -32.27 25.94 -15.17
CA VAL A 305 -33.56 26.06 -15.86
C VAL A 305 -34.70 25.72 -14.90
N ALA A 306 -35.84 26.38 -15.06
CA ALA A 306 -37.05 26.11 -14.28
C ALA A 306 -37.97 25.11 -15.00
N SER A 307 -37.40 24.07 -15.61
CA SER A 307 -38.19 23.06 -16.33
C SER A 307 -39.07 22.25 -15.37
N ALA A 308 -40.11 21.63 -15.90
CA ALA A 308 -41.03 20.81 -15.11
C ALA A 308 -40.29 19.72 -14.29
N GLU A 309 -39.26 19.11 -14.87
CA GLU A 309 -38.42 18.10 -14.21
C GLU A 309 -37.63 18.67 -13.03
N ARG A 310 -36.95 19.82 -13.22
CA ARG A 310 -36.15 20.45 -12.16
C ARG A 310 -37.03 21.00 -11.03
N LEU A 311 -38.22 21.50 -11.37
CA LEU A 311 -39.22 21.89 -10.38
C LEU A 311 -39.77 20.69 -9.60
N ALA A 312 -39.86 19.52 -10.21
CA ALA A 312 -40.20 18.29 -9.50
C ALA A 312 -39.12 17.92 -8.47
N ARG A 313 -37.83 18.10 -8.80
CA ARG A 313 -36.71 17.93 -7.84
C ARG A 313 -36.83 18.87 -6.64
N LEU A 314 -37.20 20.14 -6.87
CA LEU A 314 -37.39 21.11 -5.78
C LEU A 314 -38.45 20.64 -4.76
N LYS A 315 -39.51 19.98 -5.22
CA LYS A 315 -40.56 19.45 -4.32
C LYS A 315 -40.05 18.32 -3.41
N MET A 316 -38.90 17.72 -3.72
CA MET A 316 -38.25 16.69 -2.92
C MET A 316 -37.17 17.26 -1.98
N GLU A 317 -36.76 18.52 -2.17
CA GLU A 317 -35.73 19.15 -1.34
C GLU A 317 -36.22 19.35 0.10
N THR A 318 -35.44 18.89 1.08
CA THR A 318 -35.85 18.88 2.49
C THR A 318 -36.21 20.28 3.02
N ALA A 319 -35.46 21.31 2.65
CA ALA A 319 -35.76 22.68 3.09
C ALA A 319 -37.06 23.23 2.49
N PHE A 320 -37.41 22.78 1.28
CA PHE A 320 -38.67 23.14 0.62
C PHE A 320 -39.83 22.37 1.23
N VAL A 321 -39.70 21.05 1.45
CA VAL A 321 -40.71 20.20 2.10
C VAL A 321 -41.07 20.73 3.50
N LYS A 322 -40.07 21.09 4.30
CA LYS A 322 -40.23 21.62 5.66
C LYS A 322 -41.04 22.91 5.77
N LEU A 323 -41.25 23.64 4.68
CA LEU A 323 -42.15 24.80 4.70
C LEU A 323 -43.57 24.41 5.09
N ALA A 324 -44.03 23.22 4.69
CA ALA A 324 -45.37 22.71 4.94
C ALA A 324 -45.40 21.71 6.11
N GLU A 325 -44.42 21.77 7.02
CA GLU A 325 -44.37 20.96 8.24
C GLU A 325 -44.44 21.87 9.47
N SER A 326 -45.15 21.45 10.51
CA SER A 326 -45.17 22.15 11.80
C SER A 326 -44.72 21.24 12.93
N LYS A 327 -43.93 21.79 13.86
CA LYS A 327 -43.58 21.13 15.12
C LYS A 327 -44.61 21.35 16.22
N LYS A 328 -45.58 22.23 16.00
CA LYS A 328 -46.67 22.54 16.95
C LYS A 328 -47.79 21.52 16.80
N ARG A 329 -48.80 21.58 17.68
CA ARG A 329 -49.97 20.70 17.67
C ARG A 329 -51.26 21.51 17.69
N GLY A 330 -52.36 20.92 17.25
CA GLY A 330 -53.69 21.55 17.24
C GLY A 330 -53.88 22.52 16.06
N SER A 331 -54.77 23.49 16.22
CA SER A 331 -55.16 24.46 15.17
C SER A 331 -53.97 25.25 14.62
N VAL A 332 -53.04 25.65 15.49
CA VAL A 332 -51.83 26.40 15.11
C VAL A 332 -50.95 25.62 14.13
N ALA A 333 -50.89 24.28 14.27
CA ALA A 333 -50.13 23.45 13.34
C ALA A 333 -50.78 23.39 11.95
N LEU A 334 -52.12 23.38 11.89
CA LEU A 334 -52.85 23.35 10.62
C LEU A 334 -52.72 24.66 9.85
N GLU A 335 -52.76 25.80 10.57
CA GLU A 335 -52.53 27.13 10.00
C GLU A 335 -51.11 27.25 9.43
N GLU A 336 -50.08 26.88 10.20
CA GLU A 336 -48.68 26.90 9.72
C GLU A 336 -48.47 26.00 8.49
N ILE A 337 -49.07 24.82 8.45
CA ILE A 337 -48.98 23.92 7.29
C ILE A 337 -49.69 24.52 6.07
N ALA A 338 -50.85 25.16 6.26
CA ALA A 338 -51.60 25.79 5.18
C ALA A 338 -50.84 27.00 4.60
N GLU A 339 -50.29 27.87 5.45
CA GLU A 339 -49.42 28.98 5.07
C GLU A 339 -48.16 28.48 4.33
N GLY A 340 -47.55 27.41 4.85
CA GLY A 340 -46.42 26.74 4.24
C GLY A 340 -46.69 26.21 2.82
N LYS A 341 -47.84 25.55 2.64
CA LYS A 341 -48.29 25.07 1.33
C LYS A 341 -48.59 26.22 0.36
N ALA A 342 -49.19 27.30 0.87
CA ALA A 342 -49.43 28.50 0.07
C ALA A 342 -48.10 29.12 -0.40
N LEU A 343 -47.10 29.24 0.49
CA LEU A 343 -45.77 29.73 0.15
C LEU A 343 -45.07 28.81 -0.86
N GLN A 344 -45.14 27.49 -0.71
CA GLN A 344 -44.61 26.53 -1.70
C GLN A 344 -45.25 26.76 -3.08
N ALA A 345 -46.57 26.91 -3.14
CA ALA A 345 -47.29 27.15 -4.38
C ALA A 345 -46.87 28.48 -5.04
N SER A 346 -46.74 29.55 -4.25
CA SER A 346 -46.25 30.85 -4.74
C SER A 346 -44.82 30.77 -5.28
N ILE A 347 -43.92 30.05 -4.59
CA ILE A 347 -42.55 29.84 -5.07
C ILE A 347 -42.55 29.09 -6.40
N VAL A 348 -43.28 27.97 -6.51
CA VAL A 348 -43.33 27.19 -7.76
C VAL A 348 -43.92 28.02 -8.89
N ALA A 349 -45.00 28.77 -8.66
CA ALA A 349 -45.60 29.64 -9.67
C ALA A 349 -44.62 30.74 -10.14
N ALA A 350 -43.89 31.36 -9.21
CA ALA A 350 -42.88 32.36 -9.55
C ALA A 350 -41.73 31.77 -10.38
N LEU A 351 -41.29 30.55 -10.05
CA LEU A 351 -40.23 29.86 -10.80
C LEU A 351 -40.71 29.40 -12.18
N GLN A 352 -41.97 28.95 -12.31
CA GLN A 352 -42.57 28.65 -13.62
C GLN A 352 -42.58 29.87 -14.55
N GLY A 353 -42.70 31.08 -13.99
CA GLY A 353 -42.60 32.34 -14.74
C GLY A 353 -41.21 32.60 -15.37
N LEU A 354 -40.15 31.90 -14.94
CA LEU A 354 -38.84 31.93 -15.60
C LEU A 354 -38.81 31.09 -16.90
N GLY A 355 -39.76 30.16 -17.04
CA GLY A 355 -39.90 29.26 -18.19
C GLY A 355 -38.71 28.32 -18.40
N ASP A 356 -38.60 27.82 -19.62
CA ASP A 356 -37.53 26.91 -20.06
C ASP A 356 -36.25 27.64 -20.51
N THR A 357 -36.07 28.90 -20.07
CA THR A 357 -34.87 29.66 -20.39
C THR A 357 -33.65 29.01 -19.73
N LEU A 358 -32.71 28.51 -20.52
CA LEU A 358 -31.46 27.94 -20.03
C LEU A 358 -30.47 29.05 -19.67
N TYR A 359 -30.11 29.14 -18.39
CA TYR A 359 -29.08 30.06 -17.92
C TYR A 359 -27.77 29.30 -17.71
N GLN A 360 -26.78 29.58 -18.53
CA GLN A 360 -25.42 29.02 -18.40
C GLN A 360 -24.49 29.87 -17.51
N ASP A 361 -24.99 30.99 -16.96
CA ASP A 361 -24.24 31.88 -16.08
C ASP A 361 -24.97 32.02 -14.74
N ARG A 362 -24.31 31.60 -13.67
CA ARG A 362 -24.80 31.65 -12.29
C ARG A 362 -25.19 33.06 -11.85
N LYS A 363 -24.45 34.11 -12.24
CA LYS A 363 -24.75 35.50 -11.88
C LYS A 363 -26.01 35.97 -12.59
N LYS A 364 -26.19 35.64 -13.88
CA LYS A 364 -27.41 35.95 -14.64
C LYS A 364 -28.62 35.24 -14.03
N PHE A 365 -28.49 33.95 -13.73
CA PHE A 365 -29.55 33.20 -13.07
C PHE A 365 -29.91 33.77 -11.69
N LYS A 366 -28.93 34.10 -10.85
CA LYS A 366 -29.18 34.73 -9.54
C LYS A 366 -29.96 36.05 -9.66
N LYS A 367 -29.67 36.88 -10.67
CA LYS A 367 -30.45 38.10 -10.94
C LYS A 367 -31.88 37.78 -11.36
N ALA A 368 -32.07 36.84 -12.29
CA ALA A 368 -33.39 36.40 -12.73
C ALA A 368 -34.23 35.82 -11.58
N LEU A 369 -33.62 34.95 -10.77
CA LEU A 369 -34.24 34.34 -9.58
C LEU A 369 -34.63 35.40 -8.53
N THR A 370 -33.77 36.39 -8.28
CA THR A 370 -34.09 37.50 -7.36
C THR A 370 -35.27 38.32 -7.86
N LYS A 371 -35.35 38.56 -9.17
CA LYS A 371 -36.47 39.27 -9.78
C LYS A 371 -37.77 38.46 -9.70
N ALA A 372 -37.72 37.16 -9.97
CA ALA A 372 -38.87 36.27 -9.89
C ALA A 372 -39.44 36.16 -8.47
N LEU A 373 -38.57 36.13 -7.46
CA LEU A 373 -38.95 36.00 -6.05
C LEU A 373 -39.09 37.35 -5.32
N LYS A 374 -39.11 38.48 -6.04
CA LYS A 374 -39.07 39.82 -5.42
C LYS A 374 -40.20 40.05 -4.39
N GLU A 375 -41.39 39.56 -4.70
CA GLU A 375 -42.59 39.73 -3.85
C GLU A 375 -42.80 38.55 -2.87
N ILE A 376 -41.86 37.60 -2.81
CA ILE A 376 -41.96 36.39 -1.98
C ILE A 376 -40.80 36.36 -0.98
N THR A 377 -41.11 36.32 0.32
CA THR A 377 -40.08 36.18 1.36
C THR A 377 -39.62 34.73 1.44
N VAL A 378 -38.36 34.47 1.05
CA VAL A 378 -37.78 33.12 1.03
C VAL A 378 -36.55 33.07 1.94
N SER A 379 -36.51 32.09 2.84
CA SER A 379 -35.36 31.89 3.73
C SER A 379 -34.11 31.47 2.95
N ALA A 380 -32.92 31.70 3.52
CA ALA A 380 -31.66 31.31 2.88
C ALA A 380 -31.59 29.80 2.57
N ALA A 381 -32.17 28.96 3.43
CA ALA A 381 -32.21 27.51 3.24
C ALA A 381 -33.07 27.11 2.03
N VAL A 382 -34.26 27.68 1.90
CA VAL A 382 -35.14 27.42 0.75
C VAL A 382 -34.53 27.98 -0.53
N ARG A 383 -33.90 29.17 -0.47
CA ARG A 383 -33.21 29.75 -1.62
C ARG A 383 -32.06 28.87 -2.11
N LYS A 384 -31.33 28.23 -1.20
CA LYS A 384 -30.30 27.23 -1.52
C LYS A 384 -30.91 25.98 -2.15
N ALA A 385 -32.04 25.48 -1.64
CA ALA A 385 -32.76 24.34 -2.21
C ALA A 385 -33.24 24.62 -3.65
N ILE A 386 -33.80 25.80 -3.92
CA ILE A 386 -34.16 26.22 -5.28
C ILE A 386 -32.94 26.20 -6.20
N PHE A 387 -31.82 26.75 -5.72
CA PHE A 387 -30.59 26.82 -6.51
C PHE A 387 -30.04 25.43 -6.84
N ILE A 388 -30.06 24.49 -5.89
CA ILE A 388 -29.62 23.10 -6.10
C ILE A 388 -30.56 22.38 -7.06
N ALA A 389 -31.88 22.43 -6.82
CA ALA A 389 -32.86 21.71 -7.62
C ALA A 389 -32.93 22.14 -9.09
N LEU A 390 -32.69 23.43 -9.34
CA LEU A 390 -32.72 24.00 -10.69
C LEU A 390 -31.37 23.91 -11.42
N ALA A 391 -30.32 23.44 -10.77
CA ALA A 391 -29.00 23.31 -11.37
C ALA A 391 -28.76 21.91 -11.94
N ASP A 392 -28.09 21.83 -13.08
CA ASP A 392 -27.35 20.63 -13.50
C ASP A 392 -25.93 21.01 -13.91
N ARG A 393 -25.04 20.03 -13.86
CA ARG A 393 -23.67 20.16 -14.36
C ARG A 393 -23.67 20.27 -15.88
N ASP A 394 -22.87 21.19 -16.38
CA ASP A 394 -22.77 21.48 -17.82
C ASP A 394 -21.38 22.04 -18.11
N GLU A 395 -20.54 21.29 -18.82
CA GLU A 395 -19.17 21.69 -19.15
C GLU A 395 -19.11 22.94 -20.05
N THR A 396 -20.20 23.25 -20.77
CA THR A 396 -20.30 24.43 -21.62
C THR A 396 -20.73 25.68 -20.85
N ALA A 397 -21.20 25.53 -19.60
CA ALA A 397 -21.62 26.65 -18.77
C ALA A 397 -20.43 27.42 -18.18
N GLU A 398 -20.65 28.67 -17.79
CA GLU A 398 -19.63 29.52 -17.17
C GLU A 398 -19.14 28.96 -15.84
N ILE A 399 -17.87 29.22 -15.52
CA ILE A 399 -17.26 28.80 -14.25
C ILE A 399 -18.00 29.45 -13.08
N CYS A 400 -18.46 28.62 -12.17
CA CYS A 400 -19.00 29.05 -10.91
C CYS A 400 -17.88 29.59 -10.01
N ARG A 401 -18.07 30.80 -9.50
CA ARG A 401 -17.09 31.48 -8.66
C ARG A 401 -17.68 31.86 -7.31
N ASP A 402 -16.84 31.78 -6.29
CA ASP A 402 -17.15 32.19 -4.93
C ASP A 402 -17.25 33.72 -4.80
N LYS A 403 -17.29 34.22 -3.55
CA LYS A 403 -17.40 35.66 -3.27
C LYS A 403 -16.11 36.42 -3.61
N ASP A 404 -14.97 35.75 -3.54
CA ASP A 404 -13.63 36.32 -3.77
C ASP A 404 -13.24 36.24 -5.26
N GLY A 405 -14.04 35.54 -6.06
CA GLY A 405 -13.85 35.39 -7.50
C GLY A 405 -13.09 34.13 -7.88
N ASN A 406 -12.74 33.28 -6.91
CA ASN A 406 -12.05 32.02 -7.16
C ASN A 406 -13.02 30.99 -7.75
N PRO A 407 -12.56 30.11 -8.66
CA PRO A 407 -13.36 28.99 -9.12
C PRO A 407 -13.79 28.09 -7.95
N GLU A 408 -15.08 27.73 -7.90
CA GLU A 408 -15.57 26.72 -6.97
C GLU A 408 -15.22 25.33 -7.53
N ALA A 409 -14.77 24.41 -6.68
CA ALA A 409 -14.44 23.04 -7.08
C ALA A 409 -15.70 22.19 -7.33
N ASP A 410 -15.67 21.38 -8.39
CA ASP A 410 -16.62 20.29 -8.59
C ASP A 410 -16.11 19.01 -7.94
N SER A 411 -16.75 18.59 -6.84
CA SER A 411 -16.38 17.37 -6.12
C SER A 411 -16.48 16.10 -6.97
N ASP A 412 -17.33 16.10 -8.00
CA ASP A 412 -17.57 14.90 -8.83
C ASP A 412 -16.50 14.75 -9.93
N LEU A 413 -15.74 15.82 -10.19
CA LEU A 413 -14.65 15.84 -11.17
C LEU A 413 -13.28 15.96 -10.49
N ARG A 414 -13.22 15.91 -9.15
CA ARG A 414 -11.97 15.93 -8.40
C ARG A 414 -11.17 14.66 -8.70
N ASP A 415 -9.88 14.85 -8.96
CA ASP A 415 -8.93 13.77 -9.18
C ASP A 415 -7.73 13.86 -8.23
N TYR A 416 -6.89 12.83 -8.24
CA TYR A 416 -5.65 12.76 -7.49
C TYR A 416 -4.51 12.29 -8.38
N GLU A 417 -3.41 13.03 -8.33
CA GLU A 417 -2.18 12.67 -9.04
C GLU A 417 -1.08 12.36 -8.01
N ASN A 418 -0.22 11.40 -8.35
CA ASN A 418 0.97 11.07 -7.56
C ASN A 418 2.21 11.57 -8.32
N VAL A 419 2.74 12.71 -7.89
CA VAL A 419 3.94 13.34 -8.49
C VAL A 419 5.17 12.87 -7.72
N PRO A 420 6.24 12.35 -8.37
CA PRO A 420 7.47 11.97 -7.66
C PRO A 420 7.99 13.09 -6.77
N LEU A 421 8.55 12.78 -5.59
CA LEU A 421 8.97 13.81 -4.63
C LEU A 421 10.04 14.76 -5.20
N LYS A 422 10.87 14.24 -6.11
CA LYS A 422 11.93 14.96 -6.82
C LYS A 422 11.44 15.77 -8.02
N ASP A 423 10.17 15.66 -8.41
CA ASP A 423 9.59 16.43 -9.50
C ASP A 423 8.81 17.64 -8.95
N ASP A 424 8.76 18.71 -9.75
CA ASP A 424 8.03 19.92 -9.39
C ASP A 424 6.54 19.78 -9.76
N VAL A 425 5.65 20.10 -8.81
CA VAL A 425 4.21 19.91 -8.98
C VAL A 425 3.64 20.81 -10.08
N GLU A 426 4.11 22.06 -10.20
CA GLU A 426 3.62 22.98 -11.23
C GLU A 426 4.06 22.52 -12.62
N ALA A 427 5.34 22.11 -12.76
CA ALA A 427 5.87 21.56 -13.98
C ALA A 427 5.16 20.26 -14.40
N TYR A 428 4.86 19.37 -13.44
CA TYR A 428 4.06 18.17 -13.69
C TYR A 428 2.66 18.53 -14.17
N MET A 429 1.97 19.46 -13.49
CA MET A 429 0.64 19.92 -13.88
C MET A 429 0.63 20.48 -15.31
N ALA A 430 1.63 21.29 -15.67
CA ALA A 430 1.75 21.86 -17.01
C ALA A 430 1.98 20.80 -18.10
N ARG A 431 2.70 19.73 -17.77
CA ARG A 431 3.09 18.67 -18.71
C ARG A 431 2.02 17.58 -18.88
N GLU A 432 1.45 17.12 -17.77
CA GLU A 432 0.62 15.90 -17.73
C GLU A 432 -0.87 16.19 -17.53
N VAL A 433 -1.25 17.29 -16.87
CA VAL A 433 -2.64 17.53 -16.46
C VAL A 433 -3.33 18.61 -17.29
N LEU A 434 -2.75 19.81 -17.33
CA LEU A 434 -3.34 20.98 -17.98
C LEU A 434 -3.57 20.82 -19.51
N PRO A 435 -2.77 20.05 -20.27
CA PRO A 435 -3.08 19.78 -21.68
C PRO A 435 -4.40 19.02 -21.89
N HIS A 436 -4.80 18.21 -20.92
CA HIS A 436 -6.05 17.44 -20.96
C HIS A 436 -7.18 18.14 -20.20
N VAL A 437 -6.84 18.92 -19.16
CA VAL A 437 -7.80 19.62 -18.29
C VAL A 437 -7.36 21.06 -18.03
N PRO A 438 -7.56 21.99 -18.98
CA PRO A 438 -6.94 23.33 -18.95
C PRO A 438 -7.33 24.25 -17.79
N ASN A 439 -8.45 23.98 -17.11
CA ASN A 439 -8.92 24.79 -15.99
C ASN A 439 -8.71 24.11 -14.63
N ALA A 440 -7.96 23.00 -14.58
CA ALA A 440 -7.66 22.33 -13.33
C ALA A 440 -6.65 23.14 -12.49
N TRP A 441 -6.70 22.97 -11.18
CA TRP A 441 -5.70 23.50 -10.25
C TRP A 441 -5.44 22.54 -9.11
N VAL A 442 -4.32 22.72 -8.41
CA VAL A 442 -3.98 21.91 -7.24
C VAL A 442 -4.55 22.57 -5.98
N ASP A 443 -5.25 21.79 -5.17
CA ASP A 443 -5.55 22.18 -3.78
C ASP A 443 -4.36 21.82 -2.89
N GLU A 444 -3.47 22.79 -2.69
CA GLU A 444 -2.26 22.64 -1.87
C GLU A 444 -2.58 22.24 -0.43
N SER A 445 -3.72 22.69 0.13
CA SER A 445 -4.11 22.36 1.51
C SER A 445 -4.41 20.87 1.72
N LYS A 446 -4.71 20.15 0.63
CA LYS A 446 -4.97 18.70 0.62
C LYS A 446 -3.78 17.89 0.10
N THR A 447 -2.69 18.54 -0.28
CA THR A 447 -1.51 17.85 -0.79
C THR A 447 -0.78 17.14 0.35
N LYS A 448 -0.45 15.86 0.14
CA LYS A 448 0.18 15.02 1.15
C LYS A 448 1.37 14.29 0.57
N VAL A 449 2.38 14.02 1.40
CA VAL A 449 3.48 13.14 1.02
C VAL A 449 3.08 11.69 1.29
N GLY A 450 3.36 10.80 0.35
CA GLY A 450 3.23 9.36 0.51
C GLY A 450 4.53 8.66 0.12
N TYR A 451 4.69 7.42 0.59
CA TYR A 451 5.82 6.57 0.21
C TYR A 451 5.33 5.21 -0.29
N GLU A 452 5.87 4.77 -1.41
CA GLU A 452 5.65 3.44 -1.98
C GLU A 452 6.92 2.92 -2.66
N VAL A 453 7.06 1.60 -2.68
CA VAL A 453 8.16 0.91 -3.38
C VAL A 453 7.52 0.10 -4.52
N PRO A 454 7.40 0.67 -5.73
CA PRO A 454 6.82 -0.02 -6.88
C PRO A 454 7.84 -1.02 -7.47
N PHE A 455 8.20 -2.03 -6.68
CA PHE A 455 9.33 -2.94 -6.93
C PHE A 455 9.31 -3.51 -8.36
N THR A 456 8.17 -4.03 -8.80
CA THR A 456 8.01 -4.63 -10.12
C THR A 456 8.21 -3.63 -11.26
N ARG A 457 7.79 -2.37 -11.09
CA ARG A 457 7.99 -1.30 -12.08
C ARG A 457 9.48 -1.04 -12.32
N HIS A 458 10.29 -1.12 -11.27
CA HIS A 458 11.73 -0.87 -11.38
C HIS A 458 12.47 -1.97 -12.14
N PHE A 459 11.97 -3.20 -12.18
CA PHE A 459 12.59 -4.33 -12.90
C PHE A 459 11.81 -4.75 -14.13
N TYR A 460 10.78 -4.00 -14.52
CA TYR A 460 10.02 -4.28 -15.72
C TYR A 460 10.86 -3.96 -16.97
N GLU A 461 11.06 -4.97 -17.80
CA GLU A 461 11.62 -4.82 -19.15
C GLU A 461 10.47 -5.01 -20.14
N TYR A 462 10.25 -4.02 -21.00
CA TYR A 462 9.24 -4.11 -22.04
C TYR A 462 9.61 -5.20 -23.04
N VAL A 463 8.76 -6.22 -23.14
CA VAL A 463 8.88 -7.26 -24.15
C VAL A 463 7.89 -6.94 -25.27
N PRO A 464 8.35 -6.51 -26.47
CA PRO A 464 7.45 -6.29 -27.58
C PRO A 464 6.73 -7.59 -27.95
N PRO A 465 5.46 -7.53 -28.39
CA PRO A 465 4.78 -8.69 -28.94
C PRO A 465 5.61 -9.33 -30.06
N ARG A 466 5.61 -10.66 -30.13
CA ARG A 466 6.28 -11.37 -31.24
C ARG A 466 5.63 -10.94 -32.57
N PRO A 467 6.40 -10.69 -33.64
CA PRO A 467 5.83 -10.37 -34.94
C PRO A 467 4.88 -11.47 -35.43
N LEU A 468 3.75 -11.07 -36.03
CA LEU A 468 2.71 -12.00 -36.54
C LEU A 468 3.29 -13.08 -37.46
N GLY A 469 4.19 -12.72 -38.39
CA GLY A 469 4.79 -13.68 -39.31
C GLY A 469 5.62 -14.78 -38.65
N VAL A 470 6.19 -14.54 -37.46
CA VAL A 470 6.89 -15.57 -36.67
C VAL A 470 5.87 -16.55 -36.07
N ILE A 471 4.76 -16.01 -35.54
CA ILE A 471 3.68 -16.83 -34.96
C ILE A 471 3.04 -17.70 -36.05
N GLU A 472 2.75 -17.13 -37.22
CA GLU A 472 2.20 -17.87 -38.37
C GLU A 472 3.15 -18.97 -38.84
N GLY A 473 4.46 -18.69 -38.91
CA GLY A 473 5.47 -19.69 -39.26
C GLY A 473 5.55 -20.85 -38.27
N GLU A 474 5.50 -20.56 -36.97
CA GLU A 474 5.48 -21.58 -35.90
C GLU A 474 4.20 -22.42 -35.93
N ILE A 475 3.03 -21.79 -36.14
CA ILE A 475 1.75 -22.52 -36.26
C ILE A 475 1.82 -23.47 -37.45
N LYS A 476 2.30 -22.99 -38.60
CA LYS A 476 2.43 -23.82 -39.81
C LYS A 476 3.40 -24.99 -39.58
N ALA A 477 4.53 -24.76 -38.91
CA ALA A 477 5.47 -25.81 -38.57
C ALA A 477 4.84 -26.88 -37.65
N LEU A 478 4.05 -26.45 -36.64
CA LEU A 478 3.30 -27.35 -35.77
C LEU A 478 2.22 -28.13 -36.54
N GLU A 479 1.52 -27.47 -37.47
CA GLU A 479 0.52 -28.11 -38.34
C GLU A 479 1.15 -29.18 -39.24
N ASP A 480 2.33 -28.90 -39.79
CA ASP A 480 3.09 -29.85 -40.61
C ASP A 480 3.59 -31.04 -39.75
N GLU A 481 4.06 -30.79 -38.52
CA GLU A 481 4.46 -31.84 -37.57
C GLU A 481 3.28 -32.74 -37.17
N ILE A 482 2.14 -32.14 -36.79
CA ILE A 482 0.91 -32.88 -36.46
C ILE A 482 0.43 -33.71 -37.66
N ARG A 483 0.50 -33.15 -38.88
CA ARG A 483 0.13 -33.87 -40.11
C ARG A 483 1.02 -35.09 -40.33
N GLY A 484 2.33 -34.94 -40.18
CA GLY A 484 3.28 -36.06 -40.28
C GLY A 484 2.98 -37.17 -39.27
N MET A 485 2.72 -36.79 -38.00
CA MET A 485 2.34 -37.75 -36.96
C MET A 485 1.03 -38.50 -37.28
N LEU A 486 0.05 -37.82 -37.87
CA LEU A 486 -1.22 -38.45 -38.26
C LEU A 486 -1.07 -39.40 -39.46
N GLU A 487 -0.22 -39.06 -40.43
CA GLU A 487 0.09 -39.93 -41.57
C GLU A 487 0.80 -41.22 -41.13
N GLU A 488 1.73 -41.14 -40.18
CA GLU A 488 2.40 -42.32 -39.59
C GLU A 488 1.44 -43.25 -38.82
N VAL A 489 0.31 -42.76 -38.32
CA VAL A 489 -0.69 -43.57 -37.59
C VAL A 489 -1.71 -44.23 -38.53
N ILE A 490 -1.90 -43.66 -39.73
CA ILE A 490 -2.85 -44.15 -40.74
C ILE A 490 -2.20 -45.18 -41.68
N THR A 491 -0.87 -45.27 -41.69
CA THR A 491 -0.08 -46.25 -42.45
C THR A 491 0.29 -47.45 -41.58
#